data_AF-A0A9D8CIK5-F1
#
_entry.id   AF-A0A9D8CIK5-F1
#
_cell.length_a   1.000
_cell.length_b   1.000
_cell.length_c   1.000
_cell.angle_alpha   90.00
_cell.angle_beta   90.00
_cell.angle_gamma   90.00
#
_symmetry.space_group_name_H-M   'P 1'
#
loop_
_entity.id
_entity.type
_entity.pdbx_description
1 polymer ?
#
loop_
_entity_poly.entity_id
_entity_poly.type
_entity_poly.pdbx_seq_one_letter_code
_entity_poly.pdbx_strand_id
1 'polypeptide(L)'
;MRNLESPPHPPTERGFPEPGPVVAVESAVEISLPCRDEITQAVTRGVGRALGEFGYGVLTEVSLASGRRADIMAIDRSGEIVIVEVKSSIEDFRTDQKWPEYREWCDRLYFAVAEEFPRDILPEDTGLIIADRFGGVILRPAPVTPLAAARRRALLLRFAMLASTRLWQACDPGI
;
A
#
# COMPACT_ATOMS: atom_id res chain seq x y z
N MET A 1 -91.41 27.44 31.94
CA MET A 1 -90.25 26.61 32.33
C MET A 1 -89.54 26.19 31.04
N ARG A 2 -88.49 26.91 30.64
CA ARG A 2 -87.69 26.60 29.43
C ARG A 2 -86.32 26.11 29.90
N ASN A 3 -86.00 24.87 29.58
CA ASN A 3 -84.70 24.24 29.84
C ASN A 3 -83.63 24.97 29.00
N LEU A 4 -82.56 25.45 29.64
CA LEU A 4 -81.34 25.86 28.97
C LEU A 4 -80.51 24.58 28.73
N GLU A 5 -80.37 24.18 27.46
CA GLU A 5 -79.33 23.22 27.06
C GLU A 5 -77.99 23.96 26.94
N SER A 6 -76.99 23.47 27.68
CA SER A 6 -75.61 23.94 27.61
C SER A 6 -74.94 23.52 26.29
N PRO A 7 -74.03 24.33 25.73
CA PRO A 7 -73.33 23.98 24.50
C PRO A 7 -72.33 22.82 24.70
N PRO A 8 -72.02 22.04 23.64
CA PRO A 8 -71.13 20.89 23.75
C PRO A 8 -69.66 21.31 23.98
N HIS A 9 -68.97 20.56 24.83
CA HIS A 9 -67.53 20.70 25.06
C HIS A 9 -66.71 20.30 23.82
N PRO A 10 -65.58 20.98 23.54
CA PRO A 10 -64.67 20.56 22.48
C PRO A 10 -64.04 19.19 22.83
N PRO A 11 -63.69 18.38 21.83
CA PRO A 11 -63.01 17.11 22.07
C PRO A 11 -61.63 17.35 22.66
N THR A 12 -61.32 16.64 23.76
CA THR A 12 -59.99 16.62 24.37
C THR A 12 -58.99 16.08 23.35
N GLU A 13 -57.97 16.89 23.03
CA GLU A 13 -56.82 16.45 22.24
C GLU A 13 -56.19 15.24 22.93
N ARG A 14 -56.33 14.04 22.33
CA ARG A 14 -55.52 12.90 22.73
C ARG A 14 -54.09 13.20 22.30
N GLY A 15 -53.28 13.66 23.26
CA GLY A 15 -51.86 13.88 23.07
C GLY A 15 -51.21 12.65 22.44
N PHE A 16 -50.42 12.88 21.41
CA PHE A 16 -49.54 11.85 20.85
C PHE A 16 -48.58 11.39 21.97
N PRO A 17 -48.27 10.09 22.07
CA PRO A 17 -47.27 9.63 23.02
C PRO A 17 -45.95 10.36 22.73
N GLU A 18 -45.36 10.95 23.77
CA GLU A 18 -44.00 11.52 23.72
C GLU A 18 -43.06 10.49 23.09
N PRO A 19 -42.22 10.86 22.12
CA PRO A 19 -41.25 9.94 21.57
C PRO A 19 -40.35 9.46 22.71
N GLY A 20 -40.34 8.15 22.92
CA GLY A 20 -39.44 7.52 23.88
C GLY A 20 -37.98 7.90 23.58
N PRO A 21 -37.07 7.81 24.57
CA PRO A 21 -35.71 8.27 24.40
C PRO A 21 -35.08 7.57 23.19
N VAL A 22 -34.73 8.36 22.17
CA VAL A 22 -33.91 7.91 21.05
C VAL A 22 -32.52 7.64 21.61
N VAL A 23 -32.19 6.36 21.79
CA VAL A 23 -30.83 5.94 22.16
C VAL A 23 -29.94 6.16 20.94
N ALA A 24 -29.18 7.25 20.94
CA ALA A 24 -28.13 7.47 19.95
C ALA A 24 -27.04 6.42 20.16
N VAL A 25 -26.95 5.46 19.25
CA VAL A 25 -25.80 4.56 19.16
C VAL A 25 -24.72 5.30 18.38
N GLU A 26 -24.01 6.22 19.03
CA GLU A 26 -22.73 6.70 18.53
C GLU A 26 -21.70 5.59 18.77
N SER A 27 -21.61 4.63 17.84
CA SER A 27 -20.43 3.78 17.79
C SER A 27 -19.29 4.64 17.24
N ALA A 28 -18.50 5.22 18.15
CA ALA A 28 -17.17 5.69 17.81
C ALA A 28 -16.38 4.46 17.31
N VAL A 29 -16.24 4.34 16.00
CA VAL A 29 -15.21 3.47 15.43
C VAL A 29 -13.91 4.14 15.80
N GLU A 30 -13.22 3.64 16.83
CA GLU A 30 -11.84 4.00 17.09
C GLU A 30 -11.02 3.57 15.86
N ILE A 31 -10.80 4.51 14.94
CA ILE A 31 -9.90 4.31 13.81
C ILE A 31 -8.49 4.36 14.41
N SER A 32 -8.02 3.20 14.88
CA SER A 32 -6.61 3.03 15.22
C SER A 32 -5.80 3.31 13.96
N LEU A 33 -4.84 4.25 14.07
CA LEU A 33 -3.84 4.44 13.02
C LEU A 33 -3.15 3.09 12.77
N PRO A 34 -2.97 2.68 11.50
CA PRO A 34 -2.35 1.40 11.20
C PRO A 34 -0.92 1.37 11.73
N CYS A 35 -0.51 0.21 12.25
CA CYS A 35 0.86 0.00 12.66
C CYS A 35 1.79 0.08 11.43
N ARG A 36 3.06 0.45 11.64
CA ARG A 36 4.09 0.54 10.60
C ARG A 36 4.19 -0.73 9.74
N ASP A 37 4.07 -1.90 10.36
CA ASP A 37 4.11 -3.19 9.64
C ASP A 37 2.91 -3.36 8.70
N GLU A 38 1.72 -2.90 9.12
CA GLU A 38 0.50 -2.94 8.31
C GLU A 38 0.61 -2.00 7.10
N ILE A 39 1.18 -0.79 7.31
CA ILE A 39 1.47 0.15 6.22
C ILE A 39 2.47 -0.49 5.24
N THR A 40 3.55 -1.07 5.74
CA THR A 40 4.59 -1.71 4.92
C THR A 40 4.01 -2.84 4.06
N GLN A 41 3.17 -3.71 4.65
CA GLN A 41 2.50 -4.79 3.93
C GLN A 41 1.48 -4.26 2.92
N ALA A 42 0.71 -3.23 3.27
CA ALA A 42 -0.27 -2.61 2.39
C ALA A 42 0.42 -2.01 1.16
N VAL A 43 1.41 -1.14 1.36
CA VAL A 43 2.19 -0.50 0.29
C VAL A 43 2.86 -1.54 -0.59
N THR A 44 3.54 -2.54 0.01
CA THR A 44 4.20 -3.62 -0.73
C THR A 44 3.22 -4.36 -1.65
N ARG A 45 2.02 -4.67 -1.14
CA ARG A 45 0.97 -5.33 -1.92
C ARG A 45 0.47 -4.46 -3.06
N GLY A 46 0.23 -3.17 -2.81
CA GLY A 46 -0.22 -2.21 -3.82
C GLY A 46 0.78 -2.04 -4.95
N VAL A 47 2.06 -1.89 -4.60
CA VAL A 47 3.16 -1.83 -5.57
C VAL A 47 3.19 -3.09 -6.43
N GLY A 48 3.12 -4.27 -5.80
CA GLY A 48 3.13 -5.54 -6.54
C GLY A 48 1.98 -5.65 -7.55
N ARG A 49 0.79 -5.16 -7.19
CA ARG A 49 -0.37 -5.10 -8.10
C ARG A 49 -0.17 -4.12 -9.24
N ALA A 50 0.25 -2.90 -8.93
CA ALA A 50 0.50 -1.86 -9.93
C ALA A 50 1.55 -2.31 -10.95
N LEU A 51 2.68 -2.85 -10.48
CA LEU A 51 3.72 -3.38 -11.36
C LEU A 51 3.22 -4.56 -12.21
N GLY A 52 2.39 -5.43 -11.65
CA GLY A 52 1.72 -6.49 -12.41
C GLY A 52 0.84 -5.97 -13.54
N GLU A 53 0.06 -4.90 -13.29
CA GLU A 53 -0.74 -4.22 -14.32
C GLU A 53 0.13 -3.59 -15.42
N PHE A 54 1.33 -3.10 -15.06
CA PHE A 54 2.33 -2.62 -16.02
C PHE A 54 3.11 -3.76 -16.72
N GLY A 55 2.78 -5.03 -16.47
CA GLY A 55 3.36 -6.17 -17.16
C GLY A 55 4.66 -6.73 -16.55
N TYR A 56 4.97 -6.37 -15.31
CA TYR A 56 6.12 -6.90 -14.58
C TYR A 56 5.77 -8.17 -13.79
N GLY A 57 6.72 -9.11 -13.72
CA GLY A 57 6.77 -10.12 -12.67
C GLY A 57 7.43 -9.56 -11.42
N VAL A 58 6.92 -9.88 -10.23
CA VAL A 58 7.32 -9.24 -8.96
C VAL A 58 7.78 -10.28 -7.93
N LEU A 59 8.87 -10.00 -7.22
CA LEU A 59 9.28 -10.71 -6.01
C LEU A 59 9.58 -9.71 -4.90
N THR A 60 9.21 -10.05 -3.68
CA THR A 60 9.55 -9.29 -2.47
C THR A 60 10.82 -9.84 -1.80
N GLU A 61 11.49 -9.06 -0.96
CA GLU A 61 12.61 -9.50 -0.12
C GLU A 61 13.71 -10.25 -0.90
N VAL A 62 14.28 -9.61 -1.94
CA VAL A 62 15.26 -10.23 -2.84
C VAL A 62 16.69 -9.90 -2.42
N SER A 63 17.43 -10.91 -1.98
CA SER A 63 18.84 -10.76 -1.58
C SER A 63 19.76 -10.53 -2.78
N LEU A 64 20.55 -9.47 -2.75
CA LEU A 64 21.52 -9.06 -3.77
C LEU A 64 22.92 -9.61 -3.47
N ALA A 65 23.80 -9.62 -4.47
CA ALA A 65 25.18 -10.09 -4.28
C ALA A 65 26.02 -9.18 -3.37
N SER A 66 25.59 -7.94 -3.14
CA SER A 66 26.16 -7.03 -2.13
C SER A 66 25.88 -7.44 -0.68
N GLY A 67 25.02 -8.44 -0.45
CA GLY A 67 24.51 -8.79 0.88
C GLY A 67 23.35 -7.90 1.34
N ARG A 68 22.93 -6.91 0.53
CA ARG A 68 21.69 -6.15 0.73
C ARG A 68 20.46 -6.96 0.32
N ARG A 69 19.29 -6.51 0.72
CA ARG A 69 18.00 -7.09 0.34
C ARG A 69 17.10 -5.99 -0.18
N ALA A 70 16.68 -6.11 -1.43
CA ALA A 70 15.69 -5.21 -2.02
C ALA A 70 14.30 -5.61 -1.52
N ASP A 71 13.51 -4.63 -1.07
CA ASP A 71 12.14 -4.87 -0.60
C ASP A 71 11.29 -5.48 -1.71
N ILE A 72 11.38 -4.91 -2.90
CA ILE A 72 10.73 -5.42 -4.11
C ILE A 72 11.70 -5.35 -5.28
N MET A 73 11.79 -6.46 -6.02
CA MET A 73 12.40 -6.51 -7.35
C MET A 73 11.34 -6.90 -8.37
N ALA A 74 11.36 -6.27 -9.53
CA ALA A 74 10.44 -6.58 -10.62
C ALA A 74 11.17 -6.66 -11.96
N ILE A 75 10.69 -7.54 -12.84
CA ILE A 75 11.25 -7.74 -14.19
C ILE A 75 10.14 -7.70 -15.24
N ASP A 76 10.38 -7.05 -16.37
CA ASP A 76 9.46 -7.07 -17.51
C ASP A 76 9.87 -8.10 -18.57
N ARG A 77 9.16 -8.11 -19.71
CA ARG A 77 9.46 -9.01 -20.84
C ARG A 77 10.72 -8.63 -21.63
N SER A 78 11.20 -7.39 -21.51
CA SER A 78 12.46 -6.95 -22.12
C SER A 78 13.67 -7.32 -21.25
N GLY A 79 13.42 -7.68 -20.00
CA GLY A 79 14.44 -7.91 -18.98
C GLY A 79 14.89 -6.63 -18.29
N GLU A 80 14.13 -5.54 -18.37
CA GLU A 80 14.29 -4.36 -17.52
C GLU A 80 14.09 -4.80 -16.06
N ILE A 81 15.01 -4.37 -15.19
CA ILE A 81 15.00 -4.70 -13.76
C ILE A 81 14.68 -3.44 -12.98
N VAL A 82 13.64 -3.51 -12.18
CA VAL A 82 13.22 -2.44 -11.28
C VAL A 82 13.47 -2.88 -9.83
N ILE A 83 13.99 -1.98 -9.01
CA ILE A 83 13.97 -2.13 -7.55
C ILE A 83 13.06 -1.05 -6.97
N VAL A 84 12.22 -1.45 -6.01
CA VAL A 84 11.38 -0.54 -5.24
C VAL A 84 11.70 -0.69 -3.76
N GLU A 85 12.04 0.42 -3.11
CA GLU A 85 12.27 0.53 -1.68
C GLU A 85 11.02 1.07 -0.99
N VAL A 86 10.46 0.31 -0.05
CA VAL A 86 9.20 0.64 0.62
C VAL A 86 9.50 1.39 1.91
N LYS A 87 8.96 2.60 2.06
CA LYS A 87 9.11 3.40 3.28
C LYS A 87 7.74 3.64 3.92
N SER A 88 7.55 3.09 5.12
CA SER A 88 6.31 3.24 5.90
C SER A 88 6.39 4.35 6.93
N SER A 89 7.58 4.92 7.18
CA SER A 89 7.74 6.10 8.03
C SER A 89 8.94 6.98 7.63
N ILE A 90 8.92 8.23 8.07
CA ILE A 90 10.04 9.18 7.88
C ILE A 90 11.33 8.65 8.53
N GLU A 91 11.21 7.95 9.67
CA GLU A 91 12.35 7.39 10.38
C GLU A 91 13.03 6.29 9.56
N ASP A 92 12.25 5.44 8.88
CA ASP A 92 12.74 4.39 7.98
C ASP A 92 13.62 4.98 6.90
N PHE A 93 13.13 6.06 6.29
CA PHE A 93 13.84 6.75 5.23
C PHE A 93 15.12 7.42 5.75
N ARG A 94 15.07 8.06 6.92
CA ARG A 94 16.24 8.76 7.49
C ARG A 94 17.34 7.81 7.97
N THR A 95 16.96 6.62 8.44
CA THR A 95 17.90 5.61 8.96
C THR A 95 18.49 4.75 7.85
N ASP A 96 17.75 4.51 6.76
CA ASP A 96 18.27 3.86 5.58
C ASP A 96 19.10 4.84 4.73
N GLN A 97 20.41 4.88 4.99
CA GLN A 97 21.36 5.69 4.20
C GLN A 97 22.00 4.91 3.04
N LYS A 98 21.62 3.65 2.86
CA LYS A 98 22.28 2.71 1.93
C LYS A 98 21.49 2.48 0.65
N TRP A 99 20.28 3.02 0.57
CA TRP A 99 19.46 2.97 -0.63
C TRP A 99 20.18 3.36 -1.94
N PRO A 100 21.16 4.30 -1.98
CA PRO A 100 21.83 4.62 -3.25
C PRO A 100 22.57 3.43 -3.86
N GLU A 101 23.02 2.47 -3.04
CA GLU A 101 23.71 1.26 -3.48
C GLU A 101 22.81 0.40 -4.41
N TYR A 102 21.48 0.49 -4.30
CA TYR A 102 20.55 -0.26 -5.13
C TYR A 102 20.57 0.17 -6.61
N ARG A 103 21.03 1.39 -6.91
CA ARG A 103 21.19 1.88 -8.29
C ARG A 103 22.14 1.00 -9.12
N GLU A 104 23.06 0.29 -8.47
CA GLU A 104 23.95 -0.63 -9.18
C GLU A 104 23.28 -1.94 -9.59
N TRP A 105 22.07 -2.21 -9.11
CA TRP A 105 21.37 -3.49 -9.22
C TRP A 105 20.00 -3.41 -9.94
N CYS A 106 19.65 -2.26 -10.50
CA CYS A 106 18.43 -2.06 -11.28
C CYS A 106 18.66 -1.06 -12.42
N ASP A 107 17.79 -1.11 -13.42
CA ASP A 107 17.70 -0.06 -14.43
C ASP A 107 16.95 1.17 -13.91
N ARG A 108 16.03 0.95 -12.96
CA ARG A 108 15.20 1.97 -12.33
C ARG A 108 15.04 1.69 -10.84
N LEU A 109 15.23 2.75 -10.06
CA LEU A 109 15.03 2.73 -8.61
C LEU A 109 13.82 3.60 -8.26
N TYR A 110 12.86 3.03 -7.56
CA TYR A 110 11.69 3.72 -7.02
C TYR A 110 11.70 3.69 -5.50
N PHE A 111 11.16 4.74 -4.88
CA PHE A 111 10.57 4.63 -3.56
C PHE A 111 9.07 4.35 -3.70
N ALA A 112 8.54 3.57 -2.77
CA ALA A 112 7.10 3.39 -2.60
C ALA A 112 6.67 3.76 -1.19
N VAL A 113 5.62 4.56 -1.10
CA VAL A 113 5.09 5.10 0.16
C VAL A 113 3.57 5.16 0.13
N ALA A 114 2.95 5.29 1.31
CA ALA A 114 1.53 5.60 1.44
C ALA A 114 1.25 7.06 1.06
N GLU A 115 -0.02 7.39 0.77
CA GLU A 115 -0.46 8.73 0.37
C GLU A 115 -0.08 9.79 1.42
N GLU A 116 -0.14 9.44 2.70
CA GLU A 116 0.12 10.34 3.83
C GLU A 116 1.61 10.61 4.08
N PHE A 117 2.51 9.90 3.39
CA PHE A 117 3.95 10.03 3.59
C PHE A 117 4.47 11.38 3.04
N PRO A 118 5.27 12.15 3.80
CA PRO A 118 5.85 13.40 3.30
C PRO A 118 6.82 13.18 2.15
N ARG A 119 6.37 13.40 0.92
CA ARG A 119 7.14 13.09 -0.30
C ARG A 119 8.27 14.07 -0.61
N ASP A 120 8.21 15.29 -0.07
CA ASP A 120 9.21 16.34 -0.35
C ASP A 120 10.60 16.02 0.21
N ILE A 121 10.70 15.03 1.10
CA ILE A 121 11.98 14.54 1.63
C ILE A 121 12.64 13.51 0.70
N LEU A 122 11.90 12.96 -0.28
CA LEU A 122 12.38 11.88 -1.13
C LEU A 122 13.25 12.45 -2.27
N PRO A 123 14.36 11.79 -2.64
CA PRO A 123 15.28 12.28 -3.67
C PRO A 123 14.60 12.43 -5.04
N GLU A 124 14.77 13.57 -5.70
CA GLU A 124 14.15 13.85 -7.01
C GLU A 124 14.68 12.96 -8.14
N ASP A 125 15.90 12.43 -7.99
CA ASP A 125 16.58 11.56 -8.93
C ASP A 125 16.17 10.06 -8.80
N THR A 126 15.06 9.80 -8.10
CA THR A 126 14.41 8.48 -7.98
C THR A 126 12.97 8.53 -8.46
N GLY A 127 12.44 7.40 -8.89
CA GLY A 127 11.01 7.29 -9.14
C GLY A 127 10.21 7.26 -7.84
N LEU A 128 8.93 7.56 -7.94
CA LEU A 128 8.00 7.55 -6.80
C LEU A 128 6.71 6.81 -7.17
N ILE A 129 6.38 5.82 -6.35
CA ILE A 129 5.10 5.10 -6.39
C ILE A 129 4.33 5.47 -5.12
N ILE A 130 3.07 5.86 -5.29
CA ILE A 130 2.13 5.94 -4.17
C ILE A 130 1.23 4.71 -4.21
N ALA A 131 1.12 4.00 -3.10
CA ALA A 131 0.39 2.73 -3.06
C ALA A 131 -0.29 2.49 -1.71
N ASP A 132 -1.32 1.65 -1.74
CA ASP A 132 -2.03 1.13 -0.59
C ASP A 132 -2.30 -0.38 -0.76
N ARG A 133 -3.12 -0.99 0.10
CA ARG A 133 -3.42 -2.43 -0.01
C ARG A 133 -4.14 -2.84 -1.29
N PHE A 134 -4.71 -1.89 -2.03
CA PHE A 134 -5.55 -2.13 -3.20
C PHE A 134 -4.77 -2.01 -4.50
N GLY A 135 -3.86 -1.05 -4.62
CA GLY A 135 -3.06 -0.81 -5.82
C GLY A 135 -2.05 0.30 -5.63
N GLY A 136 -1.60 0.89 -6.72
CA GLY A 136 -0.68 2.02 -6.68
C GLY A 136 -0.51 2.71 -8.02
N VAL A 137 0.09 3.89 -8.00
CA VAL A 137 0.34 4.72 -9.17
C VAL A 137 1.79 5.19 -9.17
N ILE A 138 2.42 5.15 -10.35
CA ILE A 138 3.71 5.80 -10.56
C ILE A 138 3.46 7.31 -10.67
N LEU A 139 3.71 8.04 -9.58
CA LEU A 139 3.54 9.49 -9.54
C LEU A 139 4.72 10.21 -10.21
N ARG A 140 5.94 9.65 -10.08
CA ARG A 140 7.13 10.14 -10.76
C ARG A 140 7.88 8.97 -11.40
N PRO A 141 8.09 8.96 -12.73
CA PRO A 141 8.87 7.91 -13.37
C PRO A 141 10.33 7.98 -12.92
N ALA A 142 10.96 6.83 -12.69
CA ALA A 142 12.37 6.77 -12.36
C ALA A 142 13.24 7.05 -13.61
N PRO A 143 14.37 7.78 -13.48
CA PRO A 143 15.39 7.82 -14.51
C PRO A 143 15.89 6.41 -14.88
N VAL A 144 16.28 6.22 -16.13
CA VAL A 144 16.85 4.95 -16.61
C VAL A 144 18.37 5.00 -16.49
N THR A 145 18.93 4.05 -15.76
CA THR A 145 20.36 3.81 -15.69
C THR A 145 20.65 2.38 -16.10
N PRO A 146 20.98 2.11 -17.38
CA PRO A 146 21.06 0.74 -17.87
C PRO A 146 22.06 -0.13 -17.12
N LEU A 147 21.63 -1.31 -16.70
CA LEU A 147 22.52 -2.31 -16.12
C LEU A 147 23.49 -2.91 -17.15
N ALA A 148 24.72 -3.12 -16.72
CA ALA A 148 25.69 -3.93 -17.44
C ALA A 148 25.13 -5.33 -17.73
N ALA A 149 25.31 -5.83 -18.96
CA ALA A 149 24.69 -7.06 -19.43
C ALA A 149 24.99 -8.29 -18.55
N ALA A 150 26.24 -8.40 -18.05
CA ALA A 150 26.64 -9.49 -17.15
C ALA A 150 25.86 -9.46 -15.82
N ARG A 151 25.67 -8.26 -15.24
CA ARG A 151 24.91 -8.08 -14.00
C ARG A 151 23.43 -8.35 -14.21
N ARG A 152 22.85 -7.84 -15.30
CA ARG A 152 21.46 -8.14 -15.69
C ARG A 152 21.22 -9.64 -15.77
N ARG A 153 22.08 -10.38 -16.49
CA ARG A 153 21.97 -11.85 -16.61
C ARG A 153 22.00 -12.53 -15.23
N ALA A 154 22.92 -12.12 -14.35
CA ALA A 154 23.03 -12.70 -13.02
C ALA A 154 21.78 -12.45 -12.15
N LEU A 155 21.21 -11.25 -12.23
CA LEU A 155 19.99 -10.88 -11.51
C LEU A 155 18.76 -11.59 -12.07
N LEU A 156 18.60 -11.71 -13.39
CA LEU A 156 17.51 -12.47 -14.00
C LEU A 156 17.54 -13.94 -13.59
N LEU A 157 18.72 -14.58 -13.60
CA LEU A 157 18.86 -15.96 -13.13
C LEU A 157 18.49 -16.08 -11.65
N ARG A 158 18.98 -15.17 -10.80
CA ARG A 158 18.64 -15.14 -9.38
C ARG A 158 17.14 -14.98 -9.15
N PHE A 159 16.51 -14.06 -9.87
CA PHE A 159 15.08 -13.81 -9.81
C PHE A 159 14.30 -15.08 -10.19
N ALA A 160 14.64 -15.70 -11.32
CA ALA A 160 13.99 -16.92 -11.79
C ALA A 160 14.13 -18.08 -10.79
N MET A 161 15.32 -18.30 -10.25
CA MET A 161 15.56 -19.35 -9.24
C MET A 161 14.78 -19.08 -7.95
N LEU A 162 14.79 -17.84 -7.45
CA LEU A 162 14.05 -17.47 -6.24
C LEU A 162 12.53 -17.62 -6.43
N ALA A 163 12.00 -17.20 -7.58
CA ALA A 163 10.59 -17.39 -7.92
C ALA A 163 10.22 -18.88 -7.97
N SER A 164 11.05 -19.70 -8.65
CA SER A 164 10.84 -21.14 -8.75
C SER A 164 10.84 -21.82 -7.38
N THR A 165 11.80 -21.49 -6.52
CA THR A 165 11.87 -22.05 -5.16
C THR A 165 10.66 -21.67 -4.34
N ARG A 166 10.27 -20.39 -4.32
CA ARG A 166 9.11 -19.93 -3.54
C ARG A 166 7.79 -20.50 -4.04
N LEU A 167 7.62 -20.62 -5.36
CA LEU A 167 6.45 -21.26 -5.94
C LEU A 167 6.37 -22.72 -5.54
N TRP A 168 7.50 -23.45 -5.60
CA TRP A 168 7.54 -24.85 -5.17
C TRP A 168 7.19 -25.00 -3.69
N GLN A 169 7.78 -24.19 -2.81
CA GLN A 169 7.47 -24.20 -1.37
C GLN A 169 6.00 -23.86 -1.07
N ALA A 170 5.37 -23.02 -1.90
CA ALA A 170 3.94 -22.72 -1.77
C ALA A 170 3.06 -23.89 -2.27
N CYS A 171 3.50 -24.61 -3.30
CA CYS A 171 2.81 -25.79 -3.81
C CYS A 171 2.99 -27.04 -2.92
N ASP A 172 4.14 -27.15 -2.23
CA ASP A 172 4.49 -28.27 -1.36
C ASP A 172 5.05 -27.77 -0.02
N PRO A 173 4.17 -27.38 0.93
CA PRO A 173 4.60 -26.86 2.22
C PRO A 173 5.22 -27.96 3.09
N GLY A 174 6.45 -27.74 3.57
CA GLY A 174 7.15 -28.65 4.50
C GLY A 174 8.45 -29.26 3.97
N ILE A 175 8.86 -28.90 2.74
CA ILE A 175 10.17 -29.18 2.13
C ILE A 175 10.97 -27.88 2.01
#